data_AF-A0A2D6R4W1-F1
#
_entry.id   AF-A0A2D6R4W1-F1
#
_cell.length_a   1.000
_cell.length_b   1.000
_cell.length_c   1.000
_cell.angle_alpha   90.00
_cell.angle_beta   90.00
_cell.angle_gamma   90.00
#
_symmetry.space_group_name_H-M   'P 1'
#
loop_
_entity.id
_entity.type
_entity.pdbx_description
1 polymer ?
#
loop_
_entity_poly.entity_id
_entity_poly.type
_entity_poly.pdbx_seq_one_letter_code
_entity_poly.pdbx_strand_id
1 'polypeptide(L)'
;MRPFPEVDEGQWQVSTDGGRSPVWGHQGRELFYLQGNAIIAVPVVTIPAFEFGAPRELFQREIARSLQLGTTSPGPFDVAPDGRFLIVMPSEDELTPQPIRVVLNWFEELKARVSVP
;
A
#
# COMPACT_ATOMS: atom_id res chain seq x y z
N MET A 1 -13.97 3.32 -8.33
CA MET A 1 -14.89 2.30 -7.81
C MET A 1 -15.88 1.96 -8.92
N ARG A 2 -16.22 0.68 -9.06
CA ARG A 2 -17.26 0.20 -9.98
C ARG A 2 -18.12 -0.84 -9.26
N PRO A 3 -19.42 -0.98 -9.57
CA PRO A 3 -20.27 -2.00 -9.00
C PRO A 3 -19.79 -3.40 -9.39
N PHE A 4 -20.27 -4.41 -8.66
CA PHE A 4 -20.12 -5.80 -9.03
C PHE A 4 -21.40 -6.56 -8.67
N PRO A 5 -21.90 -7.44 -9.57
CA PRO A 5 -21.33 -7.77 -10.87
C PRO A 5 -21.63 -6.76 -12.00
N GLU A 6 -22.52 -5.79 -11.78
CA GLU A 6 -23.00 -4.83 -12.78
C GLU A 6 -21.98 -3.72 -13.08
N VAL A 7 -20.81 -4.10 -13.59
CA VAL A 7 -19.65 -3.22 -13.79
C VAL A 7 -19.90 -2.03 -14.73
N ASP A 8 -20.94 -2.11 -15.57
CA ASP A 8 -21.28 -1.06 -16.55
C ASP A 8 -22.27 -0.02 -15.99
N GLU A 9 -22.86 -0.25 -14.82
CA GLU A 9 -23.85 0.66 -14.22
C GLU A 9 -23.24 1.91 -13.58
N GLY A 10 -21.91 1.96 -13.43
CA GLY A 10 -21.24 3.16 -12.94
C GLY A 10 -19.74 3.03 -12.75
N GLN A 11 -19.06 4.16 -12.86
CA GLN A 11 -17.67 4.29 -12.44
C GLN A 11 -17.48 5.60 -11.69
N TRP A 12 -17.01 5.50 -10.45
CA TRP A 12 -16.72 6.66 -9.61
C TRP A 12 -15.22 6.78 -9.38
N GLN A 13 -14.65 7.90 -9.78
CA GLN A 13 -13.28 8.23 -9.41
C GLN A 13 -13.24 8.67 -7.95
N VAL A 14 -12.48 7.94 -7.12
CA VAL A 14 -12.37 8.22 -5.67
C VAL A 14 -11.21 9.17 -5.38
N SER A 15 -10.10 9.03 -6.12
CA SER A 15 -8.92 9.89 -5.99
C SER A 15 -8.51 10.43 -7.36
N THR A 16 -8.15 11.71 -7.41
CA THR A 16 -7.60 12.38 -8.59
C THR A 16 -6.07 12.37 -8.61
N ASP A 17 -5.44 12.28 -7.44
CA ASP A 17 -4.00 12.52 -7.25
C ASP A 17 -3.26 11.23 -6.88
N GLY A 18 -3.81 10.09 -7.32
CA GLY A 18 -3.32 8.75 -7.03
C GLY A 18 -3.87 8.18 -5.71
N GLY A 19 -3.72 6.87 -5.53
CA GLY A 19 -4.21 6.19 -4.35
C GLY A 19 -3.93 4.71 -4.43
N ARG A 20 -3.56 4.10 -3.30
CA ARG A 20 -3.30 2.66 -3.22
C ARG A 20 -3.81 2.07 -1.91
N SER A 21 -3.92 0.75 -1.87
CA SER A 21 -4.31 -0.02 -0.69
C SER A 21 -5.64 0.47 -0.08
N PRO A 22 -6.74 0.49 -0.85
CA PRO A 22 -8.03 0.94 -0.34
C PRO A 22 -8.56 -0.02 0.73
N VAL A 23 -9.04 0.52 1.85
CA VAL A 23 -9.64 -0.23 2.97
C VAL A 23 -10.94 0.45 3.36
N TRP A 24 -12.03 -0.32 3.41
CA TRP A 24 -13.31 0.16 3.90
C TRP A 24 -13.30 0.24 5.42
N GLY A 25 -13.79 1.34 5.98
CA GLY A 25 -14.13 1.37 7.40
C GLY A 25 -15.22 0.35 7.71
N HIS A 26 -15.21 -0.19 8.92
CA HIS A 26 -16.14 -1.25 9.35
C HIS A 26 -17.62 -0.93 9.09
N GLN A 27 -18.02 0.33 9.27
CA GLN A 27 -19.39 0.78 9.08
C GLN A 27 -19.75 1.06 7.60
N GLY A 28 -18.82 0.93 6.65
CA GLY A 28 -19.04 1.17 5.22
C GLY A 28 -19.29 2.63 4.84
N ARG A 29 -19.11 3.58 5.77
CA ARG A 29 -19.36 5.02 5.57
C ARG A 29 -18.11 5.83 5.25
N GLU A 30 -16.95 5.21 5.31
CA GLU A 30 -15.67 5.82 4.95
C GLU A 30 -14.82 4.81 4.19
N LEU A 31 -14.12 5.29 3.18
CA LEU A 31 -13.09 4.58 2.45
C LEU A 31 -11.75 5.23 2.76
N PHE A 32 -10.77 4.44 3.18
CA PHE A 32 -9.42 4.89 3.45
C PHE A 32 -8.48 4.42 2.36
N TYR A 33 -7.50 5.23 1.99
CA TYR A 33 -6.45 4.83 1.06
C TYR A 33 -5.14 5.58 1.35
N LEU A 34 -4.04 5.09 0.77
CA LEU A 34 -2.75 5.74 0.85
C LEU A 34 -2.47 6.64 -0.35
N GLN A 35 -2.02 7.86 -0.07
CA GLN A 35 -1.45 8.78 -1.04
C GLN A 35 -0.01 9.11 -0.59
N GLY A 36 0.98 8.51 -1.25
CA GLY A 36 2.34 8.49 -0.73
C GLY A 36 2.40 7.80 0.64
N ASN A 37 2.69 8.58 1.69
CA ASN A 37 2.73 8.20 3.11
C ASN A 37 1.53 8.72 3.91
N ALA A 38 0.61 9.44 3.26
CA ALA A 38 -0.59 10.00 3.88
C ALA A 38 -1.74 9.00 3.85
N ILE A 39 -2.44 8.85 4.97
CA ILE A 39 -3.73 8.18 5.05
C ILE A 39 -4.80 9.21 4.70
N ILE A 40 -5.53 8.93 3.61
CA ILE A 40 -6.65 9.74 3.15
C ILE A 40 -7.94 9.04 3.50
N ALA A 41 -8.91 9.80 4.01
CA ALA A 41 -10.27 9.35 4.26
C ALA A 41 -11.23 10.01 3.25
N VAL A 42 -12.16 9.22 2.73
CA VAL A 42 -13.23 9.66 1.85
C VAL A 42 -14.57 9.23 2.46
N PRO A 43 -15.43 10.17 2.87
CA PRO A 43 -16.79 9.84 3.30
C PRO A 43 -17.56 9.19 2.13
N VAL A 44 -18.40 8.21 2.46
CA VAL A 44 -19.24 7.51 1.48
C VAL A 44 -20.69 7.56 1.92
N VAL A 45 -21.55 8.02 1.01
CA VAL A 45 -22.99 7.99 1.14
C VAL A 45 -23.51 6.88 0.24
N THR A 46 -24.35 6.01 0.77
CA THR A 46 -24.96 4.90 0.01
C THR A 46 -26.46 5.07 -0.18
N ILE A 47 -27.08 6.01 0.54
CA ILE A 47 -28.52 6.27 0.55
C ILE A 47 -28.74 7.80 0.56
N PRO A 48 -29.63 8.34 -0.30
CA PRO A 48 -30.43 7.64 -1.30
C PRO A 48 -29.65 7.25 -2.57
N ALA A 49 -28.47 7.81 -2.76
CA ALA A 49 -27.59 7.56 -3.90
C ALA A 49 -26.18 7.21 -3.43
N PHE A 50 -25.45 6.51 -4.29
CA PHE A 50 -24.07 6.12 -4.05
C PHE A 50 -23.11 7.25 -4.46
N GLU A 51 -22.51 7.92 -3.48
CA GLU A 51 -21.69 9.11 -3.68
C GLU A 51 -20.47 9.11 -2.75
N PHE A 52 -19.37 9.70 -3.23
CA PHE A 52 -18.16 9.96 -2.46
C PHE A 52 -18.08 11.44 -2.08
N GLY A 53 -17.74 11.73 -0.82
CA GLY A 53 -17.44 13.07 -0.34
C GLY A 53 -16.04 13.53 -0.74
N ALA A 54 -15.67 14.73 -0.29
CA ALA A 54 -14.33 15.27 -0.51
C ALA A 54 -13.25 14.45 0.24
N PRO A 55 -12.16 14.03 -0.43
CA PRO A 55 -11.03 13.40 0.23
C PRO A 55 -10.37 14.35 1.25
N ARG A 56 -10.01 13.82 2.42
CA ARG A 56 -9.28 14.57 3.45
C ARG A 56 -8.13 13.74 4.00
N GLU A 57 -6.98 14.38 4.20
CA GLU A 57 -5.87 13.75 4.92
C GLU A 57 -6.21 13.59 6.40
N LEU A 58 -5.95 12.41 6.96
CA LEU A 58 -6.04 12.17 8.40
C LEU A 58 -4.71 12.46 9.09
N PHE A 59 -3.64 11.84 8.59
CA PHE A 59 -2.28 11.94 9.10
C PHE A 59 -1.29 11.27 8.12
N GLN A 60 0.01 11.47 8.37
CA GLN A 60 1.10 10.84 7.62
C GLN A 60 2.01 10.01 8.53
N ARG A 61 2.48 8.86 8.06
CA ARG A 61 3.46 8.01 8.74
C ARG A 61 4.38 7.36 7.71
N GLU A 62 5.62 7.10 8.11
CA GLU A 62 6.51 6.26 7.29
C GLU A 62 5.96 4.85 7.19
N ILE A 63 6.03 4.30 5.97
CA ILE A 63 5.50 2.99 5.63
C ILE A 63 6.64 2.16 5.08
N ALA A 64 6.72 0.89 5.51
CA ALA A 64 7.71 -0.05 5.03
C ALA A 64 7.76 -0.08 3.49
N ARG A 65 8.94 0.18 2.93
CA ARG A 65 9.22 0.27 1.49
C ARG A 65 8.84 -1.02 0.76
N SER A 66 9.06 -2.15 1.41
CA SER A 66 8.63 -3.47 0.91
C SER A 66 7.14 -3.54 0.58
N LEU A 67 6.31 -2.74 1.24
CA LEU A 67 4.85 -2.69 1.06
C LEU A 67 4.38 -1.44 0.28
N GLN A 68 5.32 -0.64 -0.24
CA GLN A 68 4.97 0.53 -1.05
C GLN A 68 4.53 0.17 -2.48
N LEU A 69 5.07 -0.92 -3.03
CA LEU A 69 4.90 -1.30 -4.44
C LEU A 69 3.93 -2.48 -4.67
N GLY A 70 3.43 -3.11 -3.61
CA GLY A 70 2.57 -4.29 -3.72
C GLY A 70 1.10 -3.96 -3.96
N THR A 71 0.50 -4.55 -5.00
CA THR A 71 -0.95 -4.55 -5.25
C THR A 71 -1.63 -5.88 -4.84
N THR A 72 -0.83 -6.90 -4.48
CA THR A 72 -1.28 -8.30 -4.30
C THR A 72 -1.02 -8.87 -2.90
N SER A 73 -0.31 -8.16 -2.03
CA SER A 73 -0.14 -8.52 -0.60
C SER A 73 -1.07 -7.69 0.27
N PRO A 74 -1.32 -8.09 1.54
CA PRO A 74 -2.00 -7.22 2.49
C PRO A 74 -1.36 -5.84 2.45
N GLY A 75 -2.18 -4.80 2.33
CA GLY A 75 -1.69 -3.43 2.29
C GLY A 75 -0.86 -3.10 3.53
N PRO A 76 -0.06 -2.03 3.49
CA PRO A 76 0.77 -1.62 4.63
C PRO A 76 -0.02 -1.14 5.86
N PHE A 77 -1.36 -1.10 5.78
CA PHE A 77 -2.22 -0.74 6.90
C PHE A 77 -3.56 -1.48 6.84
N ASP A 78 -4.24 -1.50 7.99
CA ASP A 78 -5.63 -1.93 8.14
C ASP A 78 -6.35 -1.06 9.20
N VAL A 79 -7.68 -1.08 9.19
CA VAL A 79 -8.54 -0.27 10.08
C VAL A 79 -9.38 -1.17 10.97
N ALA A 80 -9.19 -1.06 12.28
CA ALA A 80 -9.97 -1.79 13.27
C ALA A 80 -11.43 -1.28 13.33
N PRO A 81 -12.38 -2.09 13.85
CA PRO A 81 -13.79 -1.67 13.96
C PRO A 81 -14.04 -0.41 14.79
N ASP A 82 -13.13 -0.10 15.72
CA ASP A 82 -13.18 1.11 16.56
C ASP A 82 -12.51 2.35 15.90
N GLY A 83 -12.06 2.23 14.65
CA GLY A 83 -11.42 3.31 13.90
C GLY A 83 -9.92 3.46 14.15
N ARG A 84 -9.29 2.58 14.95
CA ARG A 84 -7.82 2.58 15.07
C ARG A 84 -7.16 2.02 13.83
N PHE A 85 -5.95 2.50 13.55
CA PHE A 85 -5.14 2.07 12.42
C PHE A 85 -4.00 1.18 12.90
N LEU A 86 -3.80 0.04 12.23
CA LEU A 86 -2.57 -0.75 12.30
C LEU A 86 -1.74 -0.42 11.06
N ILE A 87 -0.47 -0.03 11.24
CA ILE A 87 0.41 0.39 10.15
C ILE A 87 1.76 -0.30 10.28
N VAL A 88 2.25 -0.87 9.19
CA VAL A 88 3.60 -1.46 9.12
C VAL A 88 4.62 -0.37 8.82
N MET A 89 5.42 -0.05 9.83
CA MET A 89 6.50 0.92 9.73
C MET A 89 7.80 0.27 9.23
N PRO A 90 8.71 1.03 8.61
CA PRO A 90 10.04 0.54 8.25
C PRO A 90 10.78 0.01 9.48
N SER A 91 11.51 -1.09 9.33
CA SER A 91 12.49 -1.53 10.33
C SER A 91 13.74 -0.65 10.28
N GLU A 92 14.55 -0.68 11.34
CA GLU A 92 15.85 0.01 11.36
C GLU A 92 16.74 -0.44 10.20
N ASP A 93 16.79 -1.76 9.93
CA ASP A 93 17.55 -2.34 8.81
C ASP A 93 17.12 -1.77 7.45
N GLU A 94 15.83 -1.49 7.27
CA GLU A 94 15.29 -0.91 6.03
C GLU A 94 15.69 0.55 5.84
N LEU A 95 15.94 1.26 6.95
CA LEU A 95 16.39 2.66 6.94
C LEU A 95 17.88 2.77 6.63
N THR A 96 18.66 1.72 6.89
CA THR A 96 20.09 1.65 6.55
C THR A 96 20.33 1.14 5.13
N PRO A 97 21.07 1.89 4.28
CA PRO A 97 21.48 1.40 2.98
C PRO A 97 22.36 0.14 3.10
N GLN A 98 21.83 -1.00 2.65
CA GLN A 98 22.59 -2.25 2.58
C GLN A 98 23.54 -2.20 1.38
N PRO A 99 24.85 -2.43 1.54
CA PRO A 99 25.78 -2.42 0.42
C PRO A 99 25.48 -3.58 -0.53
N ILE A 100 25.21 -3.25 -1.80
CA ILE A 100 25.09 -4.27 -2.86
C ILE A 100 26.50 -4.75 -3.20
N ARG A 101 26.77 -6.03 -2.95
CA ARG A 101 28.01 -6.68 -3.38
C ARG A 101 27.80 -7.37 -4.71
N VAL A 102 28.44 -6.85 -5.75
CA VAL A 102 28.45 -7.47 -7.08
C VAL A 102 29.76 -8.23 -7.23
N VAL A 103 29.67 -9.55 -7.42
CA VAL A 103 30.82 -10.40 -7.73
C VAL A 103 30.78 -10.70 -9.22
N LEU A 104 31.82 -10.27 -9.93
CA LEU A 104 31.99 -10.55 -11.35
C LEU A 104 32.89 -11.77 -11.53
N ASN A 105 32.67 -12.55 -12.58
CA ASN A 105 33.48 -13.73 -12.89
C ASN A 105 33.53 -14.76 -11.75
N TRP A 106 32.42 -14.92 -11.00
CA TRP A 106 32.31 -15.84 -9.87
C TRP A 106 32.86 -17.25 -10.16
N PHE A 107 32.65 -17.77 -11.37
CA PHE A 107 33.15 -19.09 -11.75
C PHE A 107 34.68 -19.17 -11.82
N GLU A 108 35.34 -18.10 -12.26
CA GLU A 108 36.82 -18.04 -12.28
C GLU A 108 37.37 -17.88 -10.86
N GLU A 109 36.72 -17.07 -10.03
CA GLU A 109 37.06 -16.98 -8.61
C GLU A 109 36.90 -18.33 -7.90
N LEU A 110 35.84 -19.08 -8.19
CA LEU A 110 35.59 -20.40 -7.63
C LEU A 110 36.68 -21.41 -8.04
N LYS A 111 37.04 -21.47 -9.34
CA LYS A 111 38.13 -22.32 -9.83
C LYS A 111 39.48 -22.00 -9.18
N ALA A 112 39.74 -20.71 -8.91
CA ALA A 112 40.98 -20.28 -8.26
C ALA A 112 41.03 -20.60 -6.76
N ARG A 113 39.87 -20.62 -6.09
CA ARG A 113 39.77 -20.84 -4.64
C ARG A 113 39.54 -22.31 -4.23
N VAL A 114 39.04 -23.14 -5.14
CA VAL A 114 38.84 -24.57 -4.89
C VAL A 114 39.97 -25.35 -5.55
N SER A 115 40.72 -26.13 -4.77
CA SER A 115 41.73 -27.04 -5.33
C SER A 115 41.02 -28.12 -6.15
N VAL A 116 41.33 -28.18 -7.45
CA VAL A 116 40.86 -29.26 -8.32
C VAL A 116 41.60 -30.55 -7.90
N PRO A 117 40.90 -31.68 -7.72
CA PRO A 117 41.54 -32.98 -7.48
C PRO A 117 42.50 -33.40 -8.61
#